data_AF-A0A8C9YFY0-F1
#
_entry.id   AF-A0A8C9YFY0-F1
#
_cell.length_a   1.000
_cell.length_b   1.000
_cell.length_c   1.000
_cell.angle_alpha   90.00
_cell.angle_beta   90.00
_cell.angle_gamma   90.00
#
_symmetry.space_group_name_H-M   'P 1'
#
loop_
_entity.id
_entity.type
_entity.pdbx_description
1 polymer ?
#
loop_
_entity_poly.entity_id
_entity_poly.type
_entity_poly.pdbx_seq_one_letter_code
_entity_poly.pdbx_strand_id
1 'polypeptide(L)'
;MRYQAFRKHAKTYLEPAIVWKWKRAQQVELQSLSQQSKVIIGGDMRADSPGHCAKFGSYTVMNLETSTVIDIQLVQSNEVGGSYYMEKEGLKRSLALLEASGVTLDCIVTDRHLQIQKYLREKGITQYYDVWHIDKGEGLNHLYWTASLSKTGPEKVAKWTSVIHHIHNIHTHEDPLFPKCEHSDVIDKRRWLKPGSKASYRLEKVLTNKRFIEGVEKLSPHHQTSSLEAFHSVVIRFAPKSVVYPFIGMLCRLYLSAFHFNENANRPQSTSALGGPAFKLAFPKAKKGGYSLKRRKIEPTFCYVNELIALTFESVVPDPAPFTEELQKITIPEDLCAEFSVPSMEEAIAGFVSRFNPAQVENQCRYCLHTLSLFEGRRMKG
;
A
#
# COMPACT_ATOMS: atom_id res chain seq x y z
N MET A 1 7.56 -34.73 -0.55
CA MET A 1 7.05 -34.43 0.81
C MET A 1 5.56 -34.12 0.70
N ARG A 2 4.66 -34.82 1.43
CA ARG A 2 3.21 -34.54 1.37
C ARG A 2 2.93 -33.15 1.96
N TYR A 3 2.04 -32.36 1.36
CA TYR A 3 1.71 -30.99 1.79
C TYR A 3 1.36 -30.89 3.28
N GLN A 4 0.64 -31.88 3.82
CA GLN A 4 0.31 -31.96 5.25
C GLN A 4 1.55 -32.07 6.15
N ALA A 5 2.54 -32.88 5.75
CA ALA A 5 3.79 -33.00 6.50
C ALA A 5 4.55 -31.68 6.49
N PHE A 6 4.65 -31.01 5.33
CA PHE A 6 5.25 -29.68 5.25
C PHE A 6 4.55 -28.67 6.17
N ARG A 7 3.22 -28.61 6.14
CA ARG A 7 2.45 -27.68 6.99
C ARG A 7 2.62 -27.99 8.48
N LYS A 8 2.73 -29.27 8.87
CA LYS A 8 3.02 -29.65 10.25
C LYS A 8 4.37 -29.08 10.70
N HIS A 9 5.45 -29.33 9.95
CA HIS A 9 6.77 -28.79 10.28
C HIS A 9 6.80 -27.26 10.27
N ALA A 10 6.12 -26.63 9.29
CA ALA A 10 6.05 -25.18 9.22
C ALA A 10 5.36 -24.59 10.46
N LYS A 11 4.21 -25.12 10.86
CA LYS A 11 3.48 -24.66 12.06
C LYS A 11 4.25 -24.90 13.36
N THR A 12 4.97 -26.02 13.45
CA THR A 12 5.67 -26.39 14.69
C THR A 12 6.99 -25.65 14.88
N TYR A 13 7.73 -25.38 13.79
CA TYR A 13 9.09 -24.84 13.91
C TYR A 13 9.26 -23.51 13.18
N LEU A 14 8.82 -23.41 11.92
CA LEU A 14 9.15 -22.26 11.08
C LEU A 14 8.32 -21.01 11.41
N GLU A 15 7.00 -21.15 11.58
CA GLU A 15 6.09 -20.05 11.89
C GLU A 15 6.44 -19.42 13.26
N PRO A 16 6.66 -20.19 14.35
CA PRO A 16 7.15 -19.65 15.62
C PRO A 16 8.49 -18.92 15.48
N ALA A 17 9.46 -19.49 14.75
CA ALA A 17 10.78 -18.88 14.57
C ALA A 17 10.69 -17.50 13.89
N ILE A 18 9.88 -17.39 12.83
CA ILE A 18 9.70 -16.14 12.08
C ILE A 18 9.06 -15.06 12.96
N VAL A 19 7.98 -15.42 13.67
CA VAL A 19 7.27 -14.47 14.54
C VAL A 19 8.17 -14.01 15.69
N TRP A 20 8.87 -14.94 16.33
CA TRP A 20 9.80 -14.65 17.42
C TRP A 20 10.95 -13.71 17.00
N LYS A 21 11.52 -13.95 15.82
CA LYS A 21 12.57 -13.09 15.26
C LYS A 21 12.00 -11.70 14.92
N TRP A 22 10.82 -11.64 14.30
CA TRP A 22 10.18 -10.37 13.95
C TRP A 22 9.90 -9.53 15.19
N LYS A 23 9.31 -10.12 16.23
CA LYS A 23 8.97 -9.39 17.45
C LYS A 23 10.20 -8.80 18.14
N ARG A 24 11.33 -9.50 18.17
CA ARG A 24 12.60 -8.94 18.65
C ARG A 24 13.12 -7.81 17.79
N ALA A 25 13.18 -8.02 16.48
CA ALA A 25 13.66 -7.00 15.56
C ALA A 25 12.80 -5.71 15.65
N GLN A 26 11.49 -5.88 15.70
CA GLN A 26 10.53 -4.79 15.90
C GLN A 26 10.73 -4.10 17.26
N GLN A 27 10.93 -4.86 18.35
CA GLN A 27 11.17 -4.26 19.67
C GLN A 27 12.45 -3.43 19.72
N VAL A 28 13.54 -3.92 19.10
CA VAL A 28 14.81 -3.19 19.01
C VAL A 28 14.64 -1.91 18.19
N GLU A 29 13.92 -1.97 17.07
CA GLU A 29 13.63 -0.80 16.26
C GLU A 29 12.77 0.22 17.03
N LEU A 30 11.70 -0.22 17.68
CA LEU A 30 10.82 0.64 18.50
C LEU A 30 11.59 1.30 19.65
N GLN A 31 12.51 0.57 20.30
CA GLN A 31 13.37 1.12 21.33
C GLN A 31 14.33 2.18 20.76
N SER A 32 14.90 1.96 19.58
CA SER A 32 15.74 2.95 18.89
C SER A 32 14.93 4.21 18.57
N LEU A 33 13.72 4.05 18.04
CA LEU A 33 12.82 5.14 17.68
C LEU A 33 12.32 5.92 18.90
N SER A 34 12.14 5.29 20.05
CA SER A 34 11.71 5.98 21.28
C SER A 34 12.78 6.92 21.85
N GLN A 35 14.05 6.74 21.47
CA GLN A 35 15.13 7.67 21.84
C GLN A 35 15.22 8.88 20.90
N GLN A 36 14.52 8.86 19.77
CA GLN A 36 14.52 9.97 18.82
C GLN A 36 13.51 11.03 19.26
N SER A 37 13.84 12.30 19.05
CA SER A 37 12.94 13.41 19.42
C SER A 37 11.64 13.40 18.61
N LYS A 38 11.73 12.98 17.34
CA LYS A 38 10.69 13.14 16.33
C LYS A 38 10.88 12.09 15.24
N VAL A 39 9.84 11.29 14.99
CA VAL A 39 9.85 10.25 13.95
C VAL A 39 8.83 10.58 12.87
N ILE A 40 9.26 10.50 11.61
CA ILE A 40 8.40 10.67 10.43
C ILE A 40 8.08 9.29 9.86
N ILE A 41 6.79 8.93 9.89
CA ILE A 41 6.34 7.62 9.41
C ILE A 41 5.47 7.76 8.16
N GLY A 42 5.47 6.71 7.34
CA GLY A 42 4.54 6.51 6.24
C GLY A 42 3.66 5.31 6.51
N GLY A 43 2.40 5.39 6.09
CA GLY A 43 1.44 4.31 6.29
C GLY A 43 0.61 4.05 5.03
N ASP A 44 0.49 2.79 4.64
CA ASP A 44 -0.33 2.36 3.50
C ASP A 44 -0.83 0.91 3.71
N MET A 45 -2.01 0.60 3.17
CA MET A 45 -2.59 -0.75 3.20
C MET A 45 -2.62 -1.41 1.83
N ARG A 46 -2.25 -2.70 1.84
CA ARG A 46 -2.46 -3.61 0.72
C ARG A 46 -3.54 -4.65 1.04
N ALA A 47 -4.53 -4.81 0.16
CA ALA A 47 -5.46 -5.94 0.18
C ALA A 47 -4.94 -7.17 -0.57
N ASP A 48 -5.29 -8.37 -0.09
CA ASP A 48 -4.90 -9.67 -0.66
C ASP A 48 -5.58 -9.99 -2.00
N SER A 49 -6.78 -9.48 -2.25
CA SER A 49 -7.44 -9.50 -3.56
C SER A 49 -7.86 -8.09 -4.02
N PRO A 50 -8.01 -7.84 -5.34
CA PRO A 50 -8.63 -6.61 -5.84
C PRO A 50 -10.16 -6.61 -5.60
N GLY A 51 -10.73 -5.46 -5.24
CA GLY A 51 -12.17 -5.28 -5.05
C GLY A 51 -12.64 -5.46 -3.61
N HIS A 52 -13.96 -5.46 -3.39
CA HIS A 52 -14.54 -5.47 -2.03
C HIS A 52 -14.46 -6.83 -1.31
N CYS A 53 -14.02 -7.90 -1.98
CA CYS A 53 -14.01 -9.28 -1.49
C CYS A 53 -12.67 -9.73 -0.88
N ALA A 54 -11.81 -8.79 -0.48
CA ALA A 54 -10.54 -9.12 0.18
C ALA A 54 -10.78 -9.82 1.52
N LYS A 55 -10.06 -10.92 1.77
CA LYS A 55 -10.09 -11.60 3.07
C LYS A 55 -9.17 -10.87 4.03
N PHE A 56 -7.98 -10.47 3.57
CA PHE A 56 -6.97 -9.81 4.40
C PHE A 56 -6.52 -8.46 3.84
N GLY A 57 -6.34 -7.50 4.74
CA GLY A 57 -5.64 -6.24 4.51
C GLY A 57 -4.39 -6.19 5.39
N SER A 58 -3.23 -5.90 4.79
CA SER A 58 -1.98 -5.69 5.52
C SER A 58 -1.64 -4.20 5.51
N TYR A 59 -1.74 -3.55 6.66
CA TYR A 59 -1.30 -2.16 6.86
C TYR A 59 0.18 -2.16 7.23
N THR A 60 0.99 -1.37 6.52
CA THR A 60 2.43 -1.26 6.75
C THR A 60 2.75 0.11 7.29
N VAL A 61 3.55 0.18 8.35
CA VAL A 61 4.18 1.42 8.82
C VAL A 61 5.68 1.38 8.56
N MET A 62 6.19 2.44 7.95
CA MET A 62 7.59 2.58 7.57
C MET A 62 8.17 3.87 8.14
N ASN A 63 9.38 3.82 8.70
CA ASN A 63 10.19 5.01 8.94
C ASN A 63 10.61 5.57 7.58
N LEU A 64 10.16 6.79 7.24
CA LEU A 64 10.43 7.35 5.93
C LEU A 64 11.86 7.89 5.78
N GLU A 65 12.52 8.24 6.88
CA GLU A 65 13.89 8.74 6.85
C GLU A 65 14.86 7.61 6.50
N THR A 66 14.69 6.45 7.15
CA THR A 66 15.54 5.27 6.94
C THR A 66 14.97 4.31 5.91
N SER A 67 13.76 4.51 5.41
CA SER A 67 13.04 3.53 4.57
C SER A 67 13.02 2.12 5.20
N THR A 68 12.76 2.04 6.49
CA THR A 68 12.70 0.79 7.26
C THR A 68 11.26 0.47 7.65
N VAL A 69 10.78 -0.74 7.35
CA VAL A 69 9.49 -1.22 7.81
C VAL A 69 9.56 -1.45 9.32
N ILE A 70 8.73 -0.73 10.07
CA ILE A 70 8.65 -0.77 11.53
C ILE A 70 7.59 -1.78 11.98
N ASP A 71 6.42 -1.76 11.33
CA ASP A 71 5.27 -2.54 11.76
C ASP A 71 4.41 -2.99 10.57
N ILE A 72 3.78 -4.14 10.75
CA ILE A 72 2.79 -4.69 9.81
C ILE A 72 1.62 -5.24 10.60
N GLN A 73 0.43 -4.71 10.33
CA GLN A 73 -0.84 -5.15 10.92
C GLN A 73 -1.66 -5.89 9.87
N LEU A 74 -1.89 -7.18 10.11
CA LEU A 74 -2.80 -7.98 9.30
C LEU A 74 -4.21 -7.91 9.90
N VAL A 75 -5.16 -7.48 9.09
CA VAL A 75 -6.58 -7.35 9.45
C VAL A 75 -7.39 -8.23 8.51
N GLN A 76 -8.29 -9.04 9.06
CA GLN A 76 -9.26 -9.83 8.33
C GLN A 76 -10.57 -9.05 8.18
N SER A 77 -11.24 -9.19 7.04
CA SER A 77 -12.39 -8.34 6.69
C SER A 77 -13.58 -8.48 7.65
N ASN A 78 -13.84 -9.65 8.23
CA ASN A 78 -14.89 -9.83 9.24
C ASN A 78 -14.58 -9.16 10.59
N GLU A 79 -13.31 -8.89 10.92
CA GLU A 79 -12.98 -8.14 12.15
C GLU A 79 -13.59 -6.73 12.17
N VAL A 80 -13.83 -6.16 10.98
CA VAL A 80 -14.17 -4.74 10.81
C VAL A 80 -15.35 -4.50 9.87
N GLY A 81 -16.06 -5.55 9.45
CA GLY A 81 -17.22 -5.44 8.57
C GLY A 81 -16.88 -5.05 7.12
N GLY A 82 -15.69 -5.43 6.64
CA GLY A 82 -15.32 -5.35 5.22
C GLY A 82 -13.99 -4.65 4.93
N SER A 83 -13.54 -4.83 3.69
CA SER A 83 -12.21 -4.40 3.23
C SER A 83 -11.95 -2.88 3.32
N TYR A 84 -13.02 -2.08 3.23
CA TYR A 84 -12.95 -0.62 3.34
C TYR A 84 -12.51 -0.13 4.73
N TYR A 85 -12.77 -0.91 5.79
CA TYR A 85 -12.46 -0.50 7.16
C TYR A 85 -11.11 -1.02 7.66
N MET A 86 -10.52 -1.98 6.96
CA MET A 86 -9.26 -2.63 7.36
C MET A 86 -8.08 -1.64 7.42
N GLU A 87 -8.05 -0.64 6.53
CA GLU A 87 -6.96 0.34 6.47
C GLU A 87 -6.91 1.18 7.75
N LYS A 88 -8.07 1.71 8.15
CA LYS A 88 -8.21 2.50 9.37
C LYS A 88 -7.86 1.69 10.60
N GLU A 89 -8.29 0.43 10.65
CA GLU A 89 -8.02 -0.45 11.78
C GLU A 89 -6.53 -0.82 11.90
N GLY A 90 -5.89 -1.15 10.77
CA GLY A 90 -4.44 -1.39 10.74
C GLY A 90 -3.65 -0.18 11.22
N LEU A 91 -4.00 1.03 10.74
CA LEU A 91 -3.39 2.27 11.21
C LEU A 91 -3.54 2.47 12.73
N LYS A 92 -4.74 2.25 13.28
CA LYS A 92 -5.00 2.39 14.73
C LYS A 92 -4.12 1.46 15.55
N ARG A 93 -4.02 0.19 15.14
CA ARG A 93 -3.20 -0.82 15.83
C ARG A 93 -1.73 -0.42 15.82
N SER A 94 -1.21 0.02 14.67
CA SER A 94 0.17 0.48 14.58
C SER A 94 0.45 1.73 15.42
N LEU A 95 -0.46 2.72 15.41
CA LEU A 95 -0.30 3.92 16.22
C LEU A 95 -0.33 3.60 17.72
N ALA A 96 -1.21 2.71 18.15
CA ALA A 96 -1.26 2.25 19.54
C ALA A 96 0.04 1.55 19.95
N LEU A 97 0.64 0.73 19.06
CA LEU A 97 1.93 0.09 19.30
C LEU A 97 3.06 1.12 19.45
N LEU A 98 3.12 2.11 18.57
CA LEU A 98 4.13 3.18 18.61
C LEU A 98 4.02 4.01 19.89
N GLU A 99 2.79 4.41 20.26
CA GLU A 99 2.49 5.15 21.49
C GLU A 99 2.87 4.34 22.74
N ALA A 100 2.47 3.06 22.81
CA ALA A 100 2.81 2.17 23.92
C ALA A 100 4.33 1.91 24.04
N SER A 101 5.07 2.07 22.94
CA SER A 101 6.54 1.92 22.91
C SER A 101 7.28 3.23 23.18
N GLY A 102 6.57 4.33 23.45
CA GLY A 102 7.16 5.65 23.74
C GLY A 102 7.67 6.38 22.50
N VAL A 103 7.26 6.01 21.29
CA VAL A 103 7.70 6.68 20.06
C VAL A 103 6.95 7.99 19.88
N THR A 104 7.69 9.10 19.78
CA THR A 104 7.11 10.43 19.53
C THR A 104 7.07 10.72 18.03
N LEU A 105 5.86 10.81 17.48
CA LEU A 105 5.64 11.10 16.06
C LEU A 105 5.72 12.60 15.79
N ASP A 106 6.44 12.99 14.75
CA ASP A 106 6.37 14.34 14.19
C ASP A 106 5.18 14.48 13.23
N CYS A 107 5.13 13.58 12.24
CA CYS A 107 4.02 13.50 11.30
C CYS A 107 3.91 12.10 10.67
N ILE A 108 2.74 11.85 10.08
CA ILE A 108 2.46 10.67 9.28
C ILE A 108 2.13 11.07 7.83
N VAL A 109 2.71 10.37 6.86
CA VAL A 109 2.38 10.50 5.43
C VAL A 109 1.50 9.33 5.00
N THR A 110 0.28 9.61 4.54
CA THR A 110 -0.67 8.60 4.05
C THR A 110 -1.44 9.10 2.82
N ASP A 111 -2.28 8.22 2.28
CA ASP A 111 -3.30 8.55 1.31
C ASP A 111 -4.41 9.46 1.85
N ARG A 112 -5.22 9.99 0.92
CA ARG A 112 -6.37 10.86 1.24
C ARG A 112 -7.61 10.07 1.64
N HIS A 113 -7.49 9.17 2.61
CA HIS A 113 -8.63 8.41 3.13
C HIS A 113 -9.39 9.22 4.20
N LEU A 114 -10.65 9.57 3.93
CA LEU A 114 -11.45 10.48 4.78
C LEU A 114 -11.57 10.02 6.25
N GLN A 115 -11.74 8.72 6.48
CA GLN A 115 -11.87 8.21 7.85
C GLN A 115 -10.54 8.27 8.64
N ILE A 116 -9.41 8.15 7.94
CA ILE A 116 -8.08 8.29 8.53
C ILE A 116 -7.81 9.75 8.86
N GLN A 117 -8.14 10.65 7.93
CA GLN A 117 -8.04 12.10 8.15
C GLN A 117 -8.85 12.55 9.36
N LYS A 118 -10.07 12.03 9.53
CA LYS A 118 -10.90 12.32 10.71
C LYS A 118 -10.22 11.82 11.98
N TYR A 119 -9.80 10.54 11.99
CA TYR A 119 -9.19 9.90 13.15
C TYR A 119 -7.88 10.58 13.60
N LEU A 120 -6.97 10.88 12.67
CA LEU A 120 -5.69 11.54 12.99
C LEU A 120 -5.90 12.94 13.54
N ARG A 121 -6.89 13.68 13.03
CA ARG A 121 -7.26 15.01 13.52
C ARG A 121 -7.79 14.97 14.94
N GLU A 122 -8.65 13.99 15.26
CA GLU A 122 -9.16 13.76 16.62
C GLU A 122 -8.03 13.39 17.61
N LYS A 123 -6.98 12.73 17.12
CA LYS A 123 -5.78 12.39 17.89
C LYS A 123 -4.72 13.50 17.96
N GLY A 124 -4.92 14.62 17.25
CA GLY A 124 -3.93 15.69 17.20
C GLY A 124 -2.64 15.34 16.45
N ILE A 125 -2.65 14.30 15.61
CA ILE A 125 -1.49 13.84 14.84
C ILE A 125 -1.42 14.60 13.52
N THR A 126 -0.28 15.22 13.24
CA THR A 126 -0.03 15.90 11.96
C THR A 126 0.03 14.89 10.81
N GLN A 127 -0.82 15.10 9.80
CA GLN A 127 -0.89 14.28 8.61
C GLN A 127 -0.49 15.06 7.37
N TYR A 128 0.40 14.48 6.56
CA TYR A 128 0.70 14.92 5.21
C TYR A 128 0.24 13.90 4.17
N TYR A 129 0.09 14.35 2.92
CA TYR A 129 -0.28 13.53 1.78
C TYR A 129 0.92 13.26 0.89
N ASP A 130 0.94 12.04 0.37
CA ASP A 130 1.83 11.65 -0.70
C ASP A 130 1.43 12.33 -2.02
N VAL A 131 2.43 12.86 -2.71
CA VAL A 131 2.26 13.60 -3.97
C VAL A 131 1.67 12.70 -5.07
N TRP A 132 2.07 11.42 -5.13
CA TRP A 132 1.60 10.47 -6.16
C TRP A 132 0.09 10.22 -6.12
N HIS A 133 -0.54 10.43 -4.96
CA HIS A 133 -1.96 10.18 -4.75
C HIS A 133 -2.82 11.43 -5.01
N ILE A 134 -2.20 12.56 -5.34
CA ILE A 134 -2.90 13.81 -5.72
C ILE A 134 -3.06 13.93 -7.24
N ASP A 135 -2.03 13.63 -8.02
CA ASP A 135 -2.08 13.67 -9.49
C ASP A 135 -1.18 12.57 -10.09
N LYS A 136 -1.57 12.08 -11.27
CA LYS A 136 -0.79 11.10 -12.06
C LYS A 136 -0.40 11.64 -13.46
N GLY A 137 -0.63 12.94 -13.70
CA GLY A 137 -0.41 13.60 -14.98
C GLY A 137 0.81 14.52 -15.04
N GLU A 138 0.83 15.40 -16.05
CA GLU A 138 1.95 16.32 -16.32
C GLU A 138 2.16 17.38 -15.22
N GLY A 139 1.18 17.60 -14.34
CA GLY A 139 1.29 18.47 -13.17
C GLY A 139 2.10 17.88 -12.01
N LEU A 140 2.45 16.58 -12.07
CA LEU A 140 3.14 15.87 -11.01
C LEU A 140 4.52 16.46 -10.68
N ASN A 141 5.29 16.84 -11.71
CA ASN A 141 6.61 17.44 -11.50
C ASN A 141 6.49 18.80 -10.79
N HIS A 142 5.46 19.58 -11.12
CA HIS A 142 5.21 20.86 -10.45
C HIS A 142 4.76 20.64 -9.01
N LEU A 143 3.91 19.65 -8.74
CA LEU A 143 3.53 19.29 -7.36
C LEU A 143 4.74 18.86 -6.52
N TYR A 144 5.66 18.06 -7.08
CA TYR A 144 6.90 17.70 -6.39
C TYR A 144 7.75 18.92 -6.06
N TRP A 145 7.91 19.81 -7.04
CA TRP A 145 8.65 21.06 -6.86
C TRP A 145 8.00 21.94 -5.79
N THR A 146 6.69 22.13 -5.86
CA THR A 146 5.88 22.86 -4.87
C THR A 146 6.03 22.26 -3.47
N ALA A 147 5.95 20.94 -3.33
CA ALA A 147 6.08 20.29 -2.04
C ALA A 147 7.49 20.44 -1.46
N SER A 148 8.52 20.26 -2.29
CA SER A 148 9.93 20.21 -1.86
C SER A 148 10.51 21.58 -1.51
N LEU A 149 10.03 22.66 -2.17
CA LEU A 149 10.56 24.01 -1.96
C LEU A 149 9.71 24.88 -1.03
N SER A 150 8.57 24.39 -0.56
CA SER A 150 7.71 25.16 0.34
C SER A 150 7.82 24.71 1.78
N LYS A 151 7.84 25.68 2.69
CA LYS A 151 7.89 25.44 4.15
C LYS A 151 6.50 25.35 4.77
N THR A 152 5.53 26.05 4.19
CA THR A 152 4.18 26.14 4.74
C THR A 152 3.12 25.64 3.76
N GLY A 153 1.95 25.26 4.28
CA GLY A 153 0.79 24.92 3.47
C GLY A 153 0.36 26.05 2.53
N PRO A 154 0.18 27.29 3.01
CA PRO A 154 -0.16 28.43 2.16
C PRO A 154 0.84 28.68 1.04
N GLU A 155 2.14 28.53 1.31
CA GLU A 155 3.18 28.66 0.27
C GLU A 155 3.06 27.56 -0.81
N LYS A 156 2.69 26.32 -0.44
CA LYS A 156 2.40 25.25 -1.42
C LYS A 156 1.20 25.62 -2.29
N VAL A 157 0.16 26.16 -1.69
CA VAL A 157 -1.03 26.61 -2.42
C VAL A 157 -0.68 27.74 -3.39
N ALA A 158 0.04 28.77 -2.94
CA ALA A 158 0.49 29.88 -3.77
C ALA A 158 1.35 29.43 -4.96
N LYS A 159 2.34 28.55 -4.71
CA LYS A 159 3.18 27.97 -5.76
C LYS A 159 2.41 27.08 -6.73
N TRP A 160 1.34 26.44 -6.30
CA TRP A 160 0.50 25.63 -7.19
C TRP A 160 -0.48 26.48 -8.01
N THR A 161 -1.17 27.43 -7.39
CA THR A 161 -2.14 28.29 -8.09
C THR A 161 -1.46 29.17 -9.13
N SER A 162 -0.19 29.50 -8.94
CA SER A 162 0.63 30.19 -9.94
C SER A 162 0.73 29.47 -11.29
N VAL A 163 0.52 28.14 -11.33
CA VAL A 163 0.48 27.36 -12.57
C VAL A 163 -0.56 27.90 -13.55
N ILE A 164 -1.68 28.42 -13.06
CA ILE A 164 -2.77 28.97 -13.87
C ILE A 164 -2.27 30.18 -14.69
N HIS A 165 -1.43 31.00 -14.08
CA HIS A 165 -0.77 32.11 -14.76
C HIS A 165 0.38 31.63 -15.65
N HIS A 166 1.17 30.66 -15.16
CA HIS A 166 2.32 30.12 -15.89
C HIS A 166 1.90 29.45 -17.21
N ILE A 167 0.81 28.70 -17.28
CA ILE A 167 0.31 28.10 -18.54
C ILE A 167 -0.06 29.14 -19.61
N HIS A 168 -0.22 30.40 -19.20
CA HIS A 168 -0.50 31.57 -20.05
C HIS A 168 0.73 32.47 -20.27
N ASN A 169 1.92 32.00 -19.88
CA ASN A 169 3.17 32.77 -19.92
C ASN A 169 3.18 34.01 -19.02
N ILE A 170 2.41 34.00 -17.93
CA ILE A 170 2.39 35.06 -16.93
C ILE A 170 3.20 34.56 -15.72
N HIS A 171 4.33 35.20 -15.46
CA HIS A 171 5.34 34.77 -14.48
C HIS A 171 5.42 35.64 -13.22
N THR A 172 4.54 36.64 -13.12
CA THR A 172 4.40 37.53 -11.98
C THR A 172 3.01 37.36 -11.38
N HIS A 173 2.93 37.32 -10.05
CA HIS A 173 1.71 36.99 -9.33
C HIS A 173 1.46 38.00 -8.20
N GLU A 174 0.19 38.21 -7.89
CA GLU A 174 -0.22 39.11 -6.80
C GLU A 174 0.00 38.50 -5.41
N ASP A 175 0.13 37.18 -5.33
CA ASP A 175 0.31 36.46 -4.06
C ASP A 175 1.70 36.75 -3.46
N PRO A 176 1.79 37.38 -2.27
CA PRO A 176 3.07 37.73 -1.66
C PRO A 176 3.89 36.52 -1.23
N LEU A 177 3.26 35.33 -1.08
CA LEU A 177 3.97 34.10 -0.75
C LEU A 177 4.70 33.51 -1.95
N PHE A 178 4.32 33.89 -3.17
CA PHE A 178 5.00 33.49 -4.40
C PHE A 178 4.82 34.54 -5.51
N PRO A 179 5.53 35.68 -5.44
CA PRO A 179 5.28 36.83 -6.31
C PRO A 179 5.82 36.67 -7.74
N LYS A 180 6.76 35.74 -7.98
CA LYS A 180 7.38 35.52 -9.30
C LYS A 180 7.88 34.09 -9.47
N CYS A 181 7.81 33.54 -10.68
CA CYS A 181 8.36 32.22 -11.00
C CYS A 181 9.88 32.12 -10.78
N GLU A 182 10.33 30.99 -10.22
CA GLU A 182 11.74 30.70 -9.87
C GLU A 182 12.49 30.00 -11.02
N HIS A 183 12.43 30.58 -12.21
CA HIS A 183 13.28 30.15 -13.33
C HIS A 183 13.69 31.36 -14.17
N SER A 184 14.83 31.23 -14.85
CA SER A 184 15.25 32.16 -15.89
C SER A 184 14.27 32.14 -17.07
N ASP A 185 14.32 33.16 -17.93
CA ASP A 185 13.46 33.24 -19.11
C ASP A 185 13.54 31.95 -19.93
N VAL A 186 12.38 31.38 -20.25
CA VAL A 186 12.30 30.12 -21.01
C VAL A 186 12.68 30.43 -22.46
N ILE A 187 13.88 30.03 -22.86
CA ILE A 187 14.45 30.26 -24.21
C ILE A 187 13.69 29.46 -25.29
N ASP A 188 12.87 28.49 -24.89
CA ASP A 188 12.24 27.53 -25.78
C ASP A 188 10.89 28.02 -26.35
N LYS A 189 10.60 27.71 -27.63
CA LYS A 189 9.37 28.09 -28.34
C LYS A 189 8.16 27.25 -27.88
N ARG A 190 7.82 27.32 -26.59
CA ARG A 190 6.66 26.62 -26.05
C ARG A 190 5.37 27.27 -26.57
N ARG A 191 4.39 26.42 -26.91
CA ARG A 191 3.03 26.88 -27.24
C ARG A 191 2.27 27.07 -25.93
N TRP A 192 1.88 28.30 -25.65
CA TRP A 192 1.11 28.65 -24.45
C TRP A 192 -0.39 28.48 -24.69
N LEU A 193 -1.13 28.16 -23.63
CA LEU A 193 -2.59 28.14 -23.70
C LEU A 193 -3.11 29.57 -23.78
N LYS A 194 -4.05 29.82 -24.69
CA LYS A 194 -4.72 31.13 -24.78
C LYS A 194 -5.63 31.33 -23.55
N PRO A 195 -5.48 32.44 -22.80
CA PRO A 195 -6.40 32.81 -21.73
C PRO A 195 -7.85 32.85 -22.21
N GLY A 196 -8.79 32.41 -21.37
CA GLY A 196 -10.23 32.38 -21.67
C GLY A 196 -10.67 31.34 -22.71
N SER A 197 -9.75 30.51 -23.23
CA SER A 197 -10.13 29.39 -24.09
C SER A 197 -10.87 28.30 -23.29
N LYS A 198 -11.72 27.50 -23.98
CA LYS A 198 -12.43 26.37 -23.34
C LYS A 198 -11.49 25.36 -22.68
N ALA A 199 -10.31 25.15 -23.28
CA ALA A 199 -9.26 24.29 -22.73
C ALA A 199 -8.67 24.88 -21.44
N SER A 200 -8.33 26.17 -21.45
CA SER A 200 -7.86 26.92 -20.28
C SER A 200 -8.84 26.84 -19.11
N TYR A 201 -10.10 27.18 -19.35
CA TYR A 201 -11.14 27.18 -18.31
C TYR A 201 -11.34 25.78 -17.69
N ARG A 202 -11.34 24.72 -18.52
CA ARG A 202 -11.45 23.35 -18.03
C ARG A 202 -10.27 22.94 -17.17
N LEU A 203 -9.05 23.29 -17.60
CA LEU A 203 -7.84 22.99 -16.86
C LEU A 203 -7.83 23.75 -15.52
N GLU A 204 -8.09 25.05 -15.54
CA GLU A 204 -8.20 25.89 -14.34
C GLU A 204 -9.18 25.32 -13.32
N LYS A 205 -10.37 24.89 -13.76
CA LYS A 205 -11.38 24.28 -12.88
C LYS A 205 -10.90 22.98 -12.21
N VAL A 206 -10.04 22.22 -12.89
CA VAL A 206 -9.44 21.01 -12.31
C VAL A 206 -8.34 21.39 -11.31
N LEU A 207 -7.44 22.30 -11.69
CA LEU A 207 -6.30 22.73 -10.85
C LEU A 207 -6.74 23.51 -9.59
N THR A 208 -7.85 24.23 -9.66
CA THR A 208 -8.43 25.03 -8.55
C THR A 208 -9.51 24.31 -7.76
N ASN A 209 -9.76 23.02 -8.03
CA ASN A 209 -10.76 22.28 -7.29
C ASN A 209 -10.47 22.34 -5.78
N LYS A 210 -11.46 22.74 -4.98
CA LYS A 210 -11.28 22.95 -3.53
C LYS A 210 -10.60 21.77 -2.82
N ARG A 211 -11.07 20.53 -3.06
CA ARG A 211 -10.48 19.32 -2.45
C ARG A 211 -9.06 19.05 -2.93
N PHE A 212 -8.73 19.49 -4.15
CA PHE A 212 -7.39 19.38 -4.70
C PHE A 212 -6.45 20.36 -3.99
N ILE A 213 -6.86 21.63 -3.87
CA ILE A 213 -6.09 22.68 -3.18
C ILE A 213 -5.86 22.33 -1.70
N GLU A 214 -6.89 21.87 -0.99
CA GLU A 214 -6.76 21.34 0.39
C GLU A 214 -5.75 20.17 0.47
N GLY A 215 -5.63 19.40 -0.61
CA GLY A 215 -4.63 18.35 -0.74
C GLY A 215 -3.21 18.91 -0.94
N VAL A 216 -3.06 19.91 -1.81
CA VAL A 216 -1.79 20.58 -2.11
C VAL A 216 -1.17 21.19 -0.85
N GLU A 217 -2.01 21.85 -0.03
CA GLU A 217 -1.59 22.45 1.24
C GLU A 217 -0.91 21.42 2.18
N LYS A 218 -1.37 20.18 2.11
CA LYS A 218 -0.92 19.05 2.94
C LYS A 218 0.11 18.16 2.27
N LEU A 219 0.69 18.53 1.14
CA LEU A 219 1.74 17.71 0.53
C LEU A 219 2.93 17.53 1.48
N SER A 220 3.47 16.33 1.56
CA SER A 220 4.68 16.06 2.35
C SER A 220 5.89 16.80 1.76
N PRO A 221 6.59 17.63 2.54
CA PRO A 221 7.73 18.40 2.05
C PRO A 221 9.05 17.61 2.01
N HIS A 222 9.16 16.55 2.81
CA HIS A 222 10.44 15.88 3.08
C HIS A 222 10.47 14.42 2.63
N HIS A 223 9.34 13.72 2.68
CA HIS A 223 9.33 12.27 2.55
C HIS A 223 8.14 11.78 1.73
N GLN A 224 8.42 10.93 0.74
CA GLN A 224 7.43 10.35 -0.18
C GLN A 224 7.27 8.86 0.11
N THR A 225 6.11 8.30 -0.18
CA THR A 225 5.80 6.87 0.09
C THR A 225 6.30 5.92 -1.01
N SER A 226 7.14 6.38 -1.94
CA SER A 226 7.70 5.52 -2.99
C SER A 226 8.44 4.28 -2.45
N SER A 227 9.02 4.36 -1.25
CA SER A 227 9.61 3.21 -0.55
C SER A 227 8.55 2.20 -0.08
N LEU A 228 7.36 2.65 0.36
CA LEU A 228 6.23 1.79 0.67
C LEU A 228 5.71 1.07 -0.59
N GLU A 229 5.61 1.75 -1.73
CA GLU A 229 5.24 1.11 -3.00
C GLU A 229 6.28 0.05 -3.43
N ALA A 230 7.56 0.35 -3.25
CA ALA A 230 8.65 -0.59 -3.48
C ALA A 230 8.53 -1.81 -2.54
N PHE A 231 8.19 -1.60 -1.27
CA PHE A 231 7.92 -2.67 -0.33
C PHE A 231 6.72 -3.53 -0.75
N HIS A 232 5.60 -2.94 -1.15
CA HIS A 232 4.44 -3.66 -1.65
C HIS A 232 4.76 -4.53 -2.87
N SER A 233 5.70 -4.09 -3.72
CA SER A 233 6.21 -4.89 -4.83
C SER A 233 7.05 -6.10 -4.35
N VAL A 234 7.78 -5.98 -3.24
CA VAL A 234 8.46 -7.10 -2.59
C VAL A 234 7.44 -8.07 -1.98
N VAL A 235 6.42 -7.58 -1.27
CA VAL A 235 5.35 -8.40 -0.68
C VAL A 235 4.72 -9.32 -1.73
N ILE A 236 4.48 -8.85 -2.95
CA ILE A 236 3.90 -9.69 -4.03
C ILE A 236 4.74 -10.94 -4.33
N ARG A 237 6.08 -10.88 -4.16
CA ARG A 237 6.97 -12.03 -4.37
C ARG A 237 6.86 -13.07 -3.24
N PHE A 238 6.62 -12.61 -2.02
CA PHE A 238 6.50 -13.46 -0.84
C PHE A 238 5.06 -13.96 -0.61
N ALA A 239 4.06 -13.15 -0.93
CA ALA A 239 2.63 -13.45 -0.82
C ALA A 239 1.88 -13.01 -2.09
N PRO A 240 1.99 -13.80 -3.19
CA PRO A 240 1.19 -13.59 -4.39
C PRO A 240 -0.31 -13.59 -4.10
N LYS A 241 -1.06 -12.69 -4.75
CA LYS A 241 -2.52 -12.56 -4.59
C LYS A 241 -3.31 -13.78 -5.10
N SER A 242 -2.68 -14.62 -5.92
CA SER A 242 -3.29 -15.82 -6.50
C SER A 242 -3.25 -17.05 -5.60
N VAL A 243 -2.67 -16.94 -4.40
CA VAL A 243 -2.51 -18.05 -3.45
C VAL A 243 -3.18 -17.69 -2.14
N VAL A 244 -3.98 -18.63 -1.62
CA VAL A 244 -4.65 -18.48 -0.32
C VAL A 244 -3.72 -18.93 0.79
N TYR A 245 -3.62 -18.12 1.84
CA TYR A 245 -2.82 -18.41 3.02
C TYR A 245 -3.70 -18.42 4.28
N PRO A 246 -3.41 -19.28 5.27
CA PRO A 246 -3.96 -19.11 6.61
C PRO A 246 -3.39 -17.83 7.24
N PHE A 247 -4.07 -17.29 8.26
CA PHE A 247 -3.70 -16.01 8.91
C PHE A 247 -2.21 -15.93 9.29
N ILE A 248 -1.72 -16.90 10.08
CA ILE A 248 -0.31 -16.96 10.49
C ILE A 248 0.64 -17.14 9.30
N GLY A 249 0.23 -17.90 8.28
CA GLY A 249 1.02 -18.09 7.07
C GLY A 249 1.17 -16.80 6.26
N MET A 250 0.11 -15.99 6.18
CA MET A 250 0.15 -14.66 5.56
C MET A 250 1.06 -13.72 6.35
N LEU A 251 0.88 -13.68 7.68
CA LEU A 251 1.69 -12.84 8.57
C LEU A 251 3.19 -13.16 8.49
N CYS A 252 3.56 -14.45 8.54
CA CYS A 252 4.96 -14.87 8.40
C CYS A 252 5.57 -14.43 7.06
N ARG A 253 4.81 -14.49 5.96
CA ARG A 253 5.28 -14.02 4.64
C ARG A 253 5.47 -12.52 4.59
N LEU A 254 4.60 -11.76 5.26
CA LEU A 254 4.76 -10.32 5.42
C LEU A 254 6.03 -10.01 6.22
N TYR A 255 6.28 -10.68 7.33
CA TYR A 255 7.51 -10.50 8.11
C TYR A 255 8.78 -10.87 7.33
N LEU A 256 8.76 -11.98 6.58
CA LEU A 256 9.87 -12.35 5.69
C LEU A 256 10.11 -11.29 4.60
N SER A 257 9.05 -10.71 4.03
CA SER A 257 9.19 -9.61 3.07
C SER A 257 9.78 -8.36 3.71
N ALA A 258 9.43 -8.05 4.96
CA ALA A 258 9.95 -6.92 5.71
C ALA A 258 11.44 -7.10 6.04
N PHE A 259 11.85 -8.28 6.50
CA PHE A 259 13.28 -8.60 6.67
C PHE A 259 14.06 -8.43 5.37
N HIS A 260 13.55 -9.00 4.27
CA HIS A 260 14.20 -8.87 2.97
C HIS A 260 14.31 -7.41 2.54
N PHE A 261 13.24 -6.63 2.71
CA PHE A 261 13.22 -5.21 2.33
C PHE A 261 14.16 -4.39 3.20
N ASN A 262 14.10 -4.51 4.53
CA ASN A 262 14.93 -3.75 5.46
C ASN A 262 16.42 -4.02 5.23
N GLU A 263 16.80 -5.26 4.89
CA GLU A 263 18.18 -5.60 4.55
C GLU A 263 18.62 -5.04 3.18
N ASN A 264 17.70 -4.94 2.21
CA ASN A 264 18.07 -4.72 0.80
C ASN A 264 17.61 -3.38 0.17
N ALA A 265 16.78 -2.59 0.85
CA ALA A 265 16.22 -1.35 0.31
C ALA A 265 17.30 -0.29 0.06
N ASN A 266 18.20 -0.09 1.03
CA ASN A 266 19.20 0.98 1.02
C ASN A 266 20.60 0.54 0.56
N ARG A 267 20.70 -0.56 -0.20
CA ARG A 267 21.99 -1.04 -0.71
C ARG A 267 22.75 0.06 -1.47
N PRO A 268 24.06 0.23 -1.21
CA PRO A 268 24.87 1.22 -1.88
C PRO A 268 24.98 0.93 -3.38
N GLN A 269 25.33 1.96 -4.14
CA GLN A 269 25.65 1.82 -5.55
C GLN A 269 26.92 0.97 -5.70
N SER A 270 26.92 0.03 -6.64
CA SER A 270 28.11 -0.76 -6.93
C SER A 270 29.13 0.03 -7.74
N THR A 271 30.38 -0.41 -7.69
CA THR A 271 31.49 0.14 -8.49
C THR A 271 31.58 -0.59 -9.81
N SER A 272 31.81 0.15 -10.89
CA SER A 272 32.05 -0.40 -12.22
C SER A 272 33.47 -0.97 -12.32
N ALA A 273 33.73 -1.77 -13.37
CA ALA A 273 35.07 -2.29 -13.65
C ALA A 273 36.13 -1.18 -13.87
N LEU A 274 35.70 0.04 -14.18
CA LEU A 274 36.56 1.22 -14.40
C LEU A 274 36.75 2.06 -13.12
N GLY A 275 36.33 1.58 -11.94
CA GLY A 275 36.49 2.28 -10.66
C GLY A 275 35.47 3.38 -10.37
N GLY A 276 34.60 3.75 -11.32
CA GLY A 276 33.52 4.73 -11.14
C GLY A 276 32.16 4.13 -10.75
N PRO A 277 31.12 4.92 -10.41
CA PRO A 277 29.80 4.42 -10.06
C PRO A 277 29.15 3.59 -11.16
N ALA A 278 28.63 2.41 -10.83
CA ALA A 278 28.00 1.52 -11.80
C ALA A 278 26.57 1.92 -12.12
N PHE A 279 26.22 1.88 -13.40
CA PHE A 279 24.87 2.16 -13.89
C PHE A 279 24.32 0.97 -14.69
N LYS A 280 23.01 0.98 -14.89
CA LYS A 280 22.32 0.10 -15.83
C LYS A 280 21.33 0.90 -16.67
N LEU A 281 21.22 0.55 -17.94
CA LEU A 281 20.19 1.08 -18.81
C LEU A 281 18.86 0.40 -18.48
N ALA A 282 17.82 1.21 -18.32
CA ALA A 282 16.44 0.77 -18.29
C ALA A 282 15.74 1.29 -19.54
N PHE A 283 14.86 0.50 -20.13
CA PHE A 283 14.08 0.86 -21.31
C PHE A 283 12.59 0.87 -20.95
N PRO A 284 12.07 1.96 -20.36
CA PRO A 284 10.65 2.05 -20.01
C PRO A 284 9.80 2.07 -21.28
N LYS A 285 8.71 1.31 -21.29
CA LYS A 285 7.75 1.28 -22.41
C LYS A 285 7.25 2.68 -22.79
N ALA A 286 7.06 3.56 -21.78
CA ALA A 286 6.62 4.95 -21.96
C ALA A 286 7.57 5.78 -22.85
N LYS A 287 8.87 5.45 -22.87
CA LYS A 287 9.88 6.17 -23.66
C LYS A 287 10.00 5.68 -25.11
N LYS A 288 9.18 4.72 -25.55
CA LYS A 288 9.07 4.25 -26.95
C LYS A 288 10.43 4.04 -27.64
N GLY A 289 11.35 3.32 -26.98
CA GLY A 289 12.71 3.05 -27.48
C GLY A 289 13.81 3.91 -26.85
N GLY A 290 13.46 4.98 -26.14
CA GLY A 290 14.39 5.72 -25.30
C GLY A 290 14.78 4.97 -24.02
N TYR A 291 15.91 5.36 -23.42
CA TYR A 291 16.41 4.76 -22.19
C TYR A 291 16.39 5.74 -21.00
N SER A 292 16.54 5.17 -19.81
CA SER A 292 16.82 5.88 -18.57
C SER A 292 18.02 5.22 -17.90
N LEU A 293 18.96 6.02 -17.43
CA LEU A 293 20.07 5.53 -16.62
C LEU A 293 19.57 5.27 -15.19
N LYS A 294 19.80 4.07 -14.67
CA LYS A 294 19.50 3.72 -13.27
C LYS A 294 20.79 3.35 -12.55
N ARG A 295 20.93 3.77 -11.30
CA ARG A 295 22.04 3.33 -10.43
C ARG A 295 21.97 1.82 -10.26
N ARG A 296 23.10 1.13 -10.46
CA ARG A 296 23.23 -0.30 -10.17
C ARG A 296 23.65 -0.42 -8.71
N LYS A 297 22.84 -1.10 -7.88
CA LYS A 297 23.17 -1.38 -6.48
C LYS A 297 24.04 -2.63 -6.39
N ILE A 298 24.79 -2.79 -5.29
CA ILE A 298 25.47 -4.07 -4.97
C ILE A 298 24.47 -5.23 -4.92
N GLU A 299 24.90 -6.47 -5.07
CA GLU A 299 23.99 -7.62 -5.03
C GLU A 299 23.24 -7.72 -3.69
N PRO A 300 21.99 -8.23 -3.69
CA PRO A 300 21.23 -8.40 -2.46
C PRO A 300 21.84 -9.47 -1.57
N THR A 301 21.71 -9.27 -0.26
CA THR A 301 22.10 -10.24 0.76
C THR A 301 20.86 -10.93 1.34
N PHE A 302 21.11 -12.06 2.02
CA PHE A 302 20.08 -12.89 2.65
C PHE A 302 20.49 -13.29 4.08
N CYS A 303 21.15 -12.39 4.80
CA CYS A 303 21.62 -12.64 6.16
C CYS A 303 20.46 -13.02 7.09
N TYR A 304 19.31 -12.33 6.95
CA TYR A 304 18.10 -12.68 7.68
C TYR A 304 17.66 -14.14 7.51
N VAL A 305 17.93 -14.76 6.35
CA VAL A 305 17.62 -16.17 6.08
C VAL A 305 18.55 -17.07 6.87
N ASN A 306 19.85 -16.80 6.83
CA ASN A 306 20.85 -17.58 7.57
C ASN A 306 20.58 -17.53 9.08
N GLU A 307 20.25 -16.35 9.60
CA GLU A 307 19.89 -16.16 11.01
C GLU A 307 18.59 -16.89 11.38
N LEU A 308 17.59 -16.92 10.48
CA LEU A 308 16.37 -17.69 10.69
C LEU A 308 16.61 -19.20 10.67
N ILE A 309 17.47 -19.68 9.77
CA ILE A 309 17.87 -21.09 9.71
C ILE A 309 18.56 -21.47 11.01
N ALA A 310 19.57 -20.70 11.44
CA ALA A 310 20.27 -20.93 12.70
C ALA A 310 19.29 -20.94 13.88
N LEU A 311 18.45 -19.91 14.02
CA LEU A 311 17.42 -19.84 15.08
C LEU A 311 16.49 -21.07 15.08
N THR A 312 16.08 -21.51 13.89
CA THR A 312 15.17 -22.65 13.75
C THR A 312 15.84 -23.94 14.23
N PHE A 313 17.05 -24.25 13.73
CA PHE A 313 17.71 -25.52 14.02
C PHE A 313 18.41 -25.56 15.37
N GLU A 314 18.95 -24.44 15.84
CA GLU A 314 19.75 -24.37 17.07
C GLU A 314 18.90 -24.05 18.31
N SER A 315 17.72 -23.45 18.16
CA SER A 315 16.88 -23.06 19.30
C SER A 315 15.46 -23.62 19.24
N VAL A 316 14.76 -23.47 18.10
CA VAL A 316 13.33 -23.83 18.01
C VAL A 316 13.12 -25.34 17.89
N VAL A 317 13.96 -26.05 17.13
CA VAL A 317 13.88 -27.51 17.01
C VAL A 317 14.20 -28.21 18.34
N PRO A 318 15.23 -27.79 19.10
CA PRO A 318 15.49 -28.34 20.45
C PRO A 318 14.37 -28.07 21.45
N ASP A 319 13.84 -26.84 21.50
CA ASP A 319 12.75 -26.45 22.41
C ASP A 319 11.79 -25.45 21.74
N PRO A 320 10.68 -25.93 21.13
CA PRO A 320 9.74 -25.06 20.43
C PRO A 320 8.78 -24.31 21.37
N ALA A 321 8.71 -24.66 22.66
CA ALA A 321 7.65 -24.17 23.55
C ALA A 321 7.67 -22.63 23.72
N PRO A 322 8.80 -21.97 24.04
CA PRO A 322 8.83 -20.51 24.24
C PRO A 322 8.44 -19.73 22.97
N PHE A 323 8.83 -20.24 21.81
CA PHE A 323 8.52 -19.64 20.51
C PHE A 323 7.04 -19.80 20.16
N THR A 324 6.46 -20.94 20.52
CA THR A 324 5.05 -21.25 20.30
C THR A 324 4.16 -20.42 21.22
N GLU A 325 4.57 -20.21 22.48
CA GLU A 325 3.88 -19.32 23.41
C GLU A 325 3.80 -17.89 22.89
N GLU A 326 4.90 -17.38 22.32
CA GLU A 326 4.90 -16.05 21.68
C GLU A 326 3.96 -15.99 20.48
N LEU A 327 3.93 -17.05 19.66
CA LEU A 327 3.02 -17.14 18.52
C LEU A 327 1.55 -17.15 18.98
N GLN A 328 1.24 -17.81 20.09
CA GLN A 328 -0.13 -17.90 20.65
C GLN A 328 -0.64 -16.57 21.20
N LYS A 329 0.22 -15.59 21.48
CA LYS A 329 -0.19 -14.22 21.84
C LYS A 329 -0.86 -13.49 20.68
N ILE A 330 -0.72 -13.98 19.45
CA ILE A 330 -1.37 -13.40 18.27
C ILE A 330 -2.83 -13.83 18.24
N THR A 331 -3.75 -12.87 18.39
CA THR A 331 -5.18 -13.10 18.19
C THR A 331 -5.46 -13.41 16.72
N ILE A 332 -6.02 -14.60 16.46
CA ILE A 332 -6.44 -15.02 15.13
C ILE A 332 -7.95 -14.84 15.03
N PRO A 333 -8.47 -14.07 14.05
CA PRO A 333 -9.90 -13.94 13.84
C PRO A 333 -10.54 -15.25 13.45
N GLU A 334 -11.83 -15.41 13.76
CA GLU A 334 -12.60 -16.55 13.29
C GLU A 334 -12.69 -16.58 11.75
N ASP A 335 -12.92 -17.77 11.20
CA ASP A 335 -13.10 -17.93 9.76
C ASP A 335 -14.33 -17.16 9.28
N LEU A 336 -14.26 -16.63 8.04
CA LEU A 336 -15.36 -15.86 7.44
C LEU A 336 -16.70 -16.60 7.43
N CYS A 337 -16.67 -17.93 7.45
CA CYS A 337 -17.88 -18.76 7.47
C CYS A 337 -18.51 -18.93 8.86
N ALA A 338 -17.82 -18.54 9.94
CA ALA A 338 -18.28 -18.75 11.31
C ALA A 338 -19.59 -18.01 11.63
N GLU A 339 -19.85 -16.89 10.94
CA GLU A 339 -21.07 -16.09 11.08
C GLU A 339 -22.30 -16.73 10.39
N PHE A 340 -22.12 -17.77 9.57
CA PHE A 340 -23.19 -18.41 8.82
C PHE A 340 -23.63 -19.72 9.46
N SER A 341 -24.94 -19.99 9.46
CA SER A 341 -25.48 -21.28 9.86
C SER A 341 -25.03 -22.36 8.88
N VAL A 342 -24.35 -23.38 9.39
CA VAL A 342 -23.96 -24.56 8.60
C VAL A 342 -25.17 -25.51 8.52
N PRO A 343 -25.70 -25.81 7.31
CA PRO A 343 -26.79 -26.77 7.18
C PRO A 343 -26.31 -28.17 7.57
N SER A 344 -27.26 -29.06 7.90
CA SER A 344 -26.92 -30.46 8.14
C SER A 344 -26.35 -31.08 6.85
N MET A 345 -25.54 -32.14 6.98
CA MET A 345 -25.02 -32.86 5.81
C MET A 345 -26.17 -33.41 4.94
N GLU A 346 -27.27 -33.82 5.58
CA GLU A 346 -28.47 -34.32 4.91
C GLU A 346 -29.17 -33.22 4.10
N GLU A 347 -29.33 -32.03 4.69
CA GLU A 347 -29.87 -30.84 3.99
C GLU A 347 -28.98 -30.41 2.83
N ALA A 348 -27.65 -30.41 3.03
CA ALA A 348 -26.67 -30.05 2.01
C ALA A 348 -26.69 -31.03 0.82
N ILE A 349 -26.81 -32.34 1.08
CA ILE A 349 -26.92 -33.36 0.04
C ILE A 349 -28.27 -33.25 -0.68
N ALA A 350 -29.37 -33.05 0.04
CA ALA A 350 -30.69 -32.91 -0.56
C ALA A 350 -30.80 -31.68 -1.48
N GLY A 351 -30.12 -30.59 -1.12
CA GLY A 351 -30.02 -29.38 -1.93
C GLY A 351 -28.96 -29.39 -3.04
N PHE A 352 -28.13 -30.44 -3.13
CA PHE A 352 -27.03 -30.48 -4.09
C PHE A 352 -27.53 -30.69 -5.52
N VAL A 353 -27.37 -29.66 -6.36
CA VAL A 353 -27.65 -29.71 -7.80
C VAL A 353 -26.33 -29.62 -8.56
N SER A 354 -25.99 -30.70 -9.29
CA SER A 354 -24.76 -30.74 -10.09
C SER A 354 -24.99 -30.11 -11.45
N ARG A 355 -24.17 -29.12 -11.81
CA ARG A 355 -24.18 -28.50 -13.15
C ARG A 355 -23.78 -29.46 -14.28
N PHE A 356 -23.26 -30.64 -13.95
CA PHE A 356 -22.75 -31.63 -14.90
C PHE A 356 -23.56 -32.95 -14.87
N ASN A 357 -24.70 -32.99 -14.18
CA ASN A 357 -25.56 -34.17 -14.16
C ASN A 357 -26.75 -34.00 -15.14
N PRO A 358 -26.78 -34.74 -16.27
CA PRO A 358 -27.84 -34.62 -17.27
C PRO A 358 -29.25 -34.90 -16.72
N ALA A 359 -29.37 -35.75 -15.70
CA ALA A 359 -30.65 -36.17 -15.13
C ALA A 359 -31.41 -35.05 -14.38
N GLN A 360 -30.75 -33.94 -14.04
CA GLN A 360 -31.38 -32.79 -13.38
C GLN A 360 -31.75 -31.64 -14.35
N VAL A 361 -31.31 -31.72 -15.62
CA VAL A 361 -31.58 -30.69 -16.64
C VAL A 361 -33.01 -30.78 -17.19
N GLU A 362 -33.62 -31.98 -17.19
CA GLU A 362 -35.01 -32.17 -17.64
C GLU A 362 -36.04 -31.45 -16.77
N ASN A 363 -35.77 -31.28 -15.46
CA ASN A 363 -36.68 -30.60 -14.54
C ASN A 363 -36.54 -29.07 -14.51
N GLN A 364 -35.40 -28.51 -14.96
CA GLN A 364 -35.23 -27.05 -15.09
C GLN A 364 -35.68 -26.51 -16.46
N CYS A 365 -35.76 -27.35 -17.49
CA CYS A 365 -36.20 -26.92 -18.82
C CYS A 365 -37.73 -26.65 -18.92
N ARG A 366 -38.51 -26.99 -17.88
CA ARG A 366 -39.95 -26.64 -17.83
C ARG A 366 -40.22 -25.17 -17.54
N TYR A 367 -39.29 -24.44 -16.91
CA TYR A 367 -39.48 -23.01 -16.63
C TYR A 367 -39.10 -22.09 -17.80
N CYS A 368 -38.24 -22.54 -18.72
CA CYS A 368 -37.91 -21.76 -19.92
C CYS A 368 -39.01 -21.77 -21.00
N LEU A 369 -39.89 -22.78 -21.01
CA LEU A 369 -41.02 -22.83 -21.96
C LEU A 369 -42.16 -21.87 -21.60
N HIS A 370 -42.26 -21.44 -20.34
CA HIS A 370 -43.29 -20.48 -19.93
C HIS A 370 -42.91 -19.00 -20.19
N THR A 371 -41.62 -18.72 -20.42
CA THR A 371 -41.15 -17.37 -20.76
C THR A 371 -41.15 -17.09 -22.27
N LEU A 372 -41.16 -18.14 -23.11
CA LEU A 372 -41.27 -18.00 -24.57
C LEU A 372 -42.72 -17.78 -25.03
N SER A 373 -43.72 -18.31 -24.32
CA SER A 373 -45.14 -18.07 -24.68
C SER A 373 -45.64 -16.65 -24.40
N LEU A 374 -44.93 -15.89 -23.55
CA LEU A 374 -45.26 -14.47 -23.26
C LEU A 374 -44.61 -13.48 -24.24
N PHE A 375 -43.64 -13.91 -25.06
CA PHE A 375 -42.99 -13.04 -26.05
C PHE A 375 -43.52 -13.18 -27.48
N GLU A 376 -44.23 -14.26 -27.81
CA GLU A 376 -44.87 -14.43 -29.14
C GLU A 376 -46.29 -13.82 -29.23
N GLY A 377 -46.87 -13.36 -28.12
CA GLY A 377 -48.23 -12.79 -28.08
C GLY A 377 -48.35 -11.27 -28.33
N ARG A 378 -47.26 -10.55 -28.62
CA ARG A 378 -47.31 -9.11 -28.94
C ARG A 378 -46.50 -8.77 -30.19
N ARG A 379 -46.92 -9.29 -31.34
CA ARG A 379 -46.81 -8.56 -32.61
C ARG A 379 -48.00 -8.91 -33.49
N MET A 380 -48.57 -7.86 -34.08
CA MET A 380 -49.57 -7.84 -35.16
C MET A 380 -51.02 -7.79 -34.72
N LYS A 381 -51.54 -6.56 -34.61
CA LYS A 381 -52.78 -6.11 -35.27
C LYS A 381 -52.94 -4.59 -35.13
N GLY A 382 -53.08 -3.91 -36.27
CA GLY A 382 -53.62 -2.56 -36.41
C GLY A 382 -52.60 -1.44 -36.32
#